data_AF-A0A955PGK4-F1
#
_entry.id   AF-A0A955PGK4-F1
#
_cell.length_a   1.000
_cell.length_b   1.000
_cell.length_c   1.000
_cell.angle_alpha   90.00
_cell.angle_beta   90.00
_cell.angle_gamma   90.00
#
_symmetry.space_group_name_H-M   'P 1'
#
loop_
_entity.id
_entity.type
_entity.pdbx_description
1 polymer ?
#
loop_
_entity_poly.entity_id
_entity_poly.type
_entity_poly.pdbx_seq_one_letter_code
_entity_poly.pdbx_strand_id
1 'polypeptide(L)'
;PEIADLIGQIDLIQVKVFEDIKNQPSDLLEKVSQEVARLKSEGWSQVVRVPEEGESVDVLMKSDDDNLAGLAVFVAEEDEWVFVNLVGMINPELFGKLLAKLGPQVLEGDIDLDDLGEALGFQSSDHHPPMVGEREI
;
A
#
# COMPACT_ATOMS: atom_id res chain seq x y z
N PRO A 1 -8.68 -15.97 -15.48
CA PRO A 1 -9.53 -16.63 -14.47
C PRO A 1 -9.03 -16.42 -13.03
N GLU A 2 -7.74 -16.62 -12.75
CA GLU A 2 -7.20 -16.57 -11.37
C GLU A 2 -7.47 -15.28 -10.58
N ILE A 3 -7.42 -14.09 -11.20
CA ILE A 3 -7.63 -12.81 -10.50
C ILE A 3 -9.10 -12.60 -10.14
N ALA A 4 -10.04 -13.07 -10.97
CA ALA A 4 -11.47 -12.95 -10.68
C ALA A 4 -11.87 -13.82 -9.47
N ASP A 5 -11.29 -15.02 -9.35
CA ASP A 5 -11.51 -15.91 -8.21
C ASP A 5 -10.95 -15.31 -6.90
N LEU A 6 -9.86 -14.55 -7.01
CA LEU A 6 -9.29 -13.81 -5.88
C LEU A 6 -10.18 -12.62 -5.49
N ILE A 7 -10.60 -11.79 -6.45
CA ILE A 7 -11.50 -10.66 -6.20
C ILE A 7 -12.80 -11.13 -5.53
N GLY A 8 -13.31 -12.31 -5.90
CA GLY A 8 -14.50 -12.89 -5.27
C GLY A 8 -14.33 -13.34 -3.81
N GLN A 9 -13.09 -13.46 -3.31
CA GLN A 9 -12.76 -13.80 -1.92
C GLN A 9 -12.47 -12.58 -1.05
N ILE A 10 -12.46 -11.38 -1.64
CA ILE A 10 -12.16 -10.14 -0.95
C ILE A 10 -13.47 -9.47 -0.55
N ASP A 11 -13.66 -9.29 0.75
CA ASP A 11 -14.82 -8.60 1.30
C ASP A 11 -14.65 -7.08 1.22
N LEU A 12 -13.41 -6.59 1.34
CA LEU A 12 -13.10 -5.17 1.32
C LEU A 12 -11.67 -4.92 0.80
N ILE A 13 -11.55 -3.95 -0.11
CA ILE A 13 -10.28 -3.29 -0.43
C ILE A 13 -10.42 -1.83 -0.03
N GLN A 14 -9.50 -1.34 0.79
CA GLN A 14 -9.37 0.06 1.15
C GLN A 14 -7.98 0.54 0.76
N VAL A 15 -7.92 1.58 -0.06
CA VAL A 15 -6.69 2.31 -0.36
C VAL A 15 -6.87 3.72 0.16
N LYS A 16 -5.86 4.23 0.86
CA LYS A 16 -5.77 5.62 1.28
C LYS A 16 -4.41 6.15 0.87
N VAL A 17 -4.43 7.22 0.10
CA VAL A 17 -3.24 7.96 -0.32
C VAL A 17 -3.32 9.34 0.33
N PHE A 18 -2.22 9.78 0.91
CA PHE A 18 -2.09 11.09 1.51
C PHE A 18 -0.83 11.74 0.92
N GLU A 19 -1.03 12.73 0.07
CA GLU A 19 0.02 13.51 -0.59
C GLU A 19 0.19 14.89 0.08
N ASP A 20 1.25 15.61 -0.33
CA ASP A 20 1.53 17.00 0.05
C ASP A 20 1.63 17.24 1.56
N ILE A 21 2.21 16.27 2.28
CA ILE A 21 2.29 16.33 3.75
C ILE A 21 3.40 17.27 4.25
N LYS A 22 4.11 17.98 3.35
CA LYS A 22 5.26 18.89 3.57
C LYS A 22 5.12 19.94 4.69
N ASN A 23 3.90 20.22 5.14
CA ASN A 23 3.61 21.17 6.23
C ASN A 23 3.13 20.51 7.53
N GLN A 24 3.13 19.17 7.63
CA GLN A 24 2.90 18.45 8.87
C GLN A 24 4.24 18.00 9.47
N PRO A 25 4.34 17.88 10.80
CA PRO A 25 5.61 17.56 11.45
C PRO A 25 6.20 16.24 10.93
N SER A 26 7.53 16.17 10.98
CA SER A 26 8.49 15.10 10.65
C SER A 26 8.22 13.71 11.26
N ASP A 27 7.00 13.43 11.69
CA ASP A 27 6.61 12.30 12.53
C ASP A 27 5.78 11.27 11.75
N LEU A 28 5.74 11.32 10.40
CA LEU A 28 4.98 10.37 9.58
C LEU A 28 5.48 8.94 9.73
N LEU A 29 6.79 8.73 9.57
CA LEU A 29 7.44 7.43 9.79
C LEU A 29 7.20 6.92 11.23
N GLU A 30 7.15 7.84 12.20
CA GLU A 30 6.83 7.50 13.59
C GLU A 30 5.37 7.05 13.74
N LYS A 31 4.40 7.78 13.16
CA LYS A 31 2.98 7.42 13.17
C LYS A 31 2.72 6.08 12.49
N VAL A 32 3.35 5.83 11.35
CA VAL A 32 3.27 4.54 10.64
C VAL A 32 3.83 3.44 11.53
N SER A 33 4.99 3.65 12.15
CA SER A 33 5.58 2.71 13.11
C SER A 33 4.66 2.43 14.30
N GLN A 34 3.95 3.43 14.81
CA GLN A 34 2.98 3.28 15.89
C GLN A 34 1.75 2.47 15.46
N GLU A 35 1.21 2.70 14.26
CA GLU A 35 0.10 1.92 13.72
C GLU A 35 0.49 0.46 13.45
N VAL A 36 1.68 0.23 12.88
CA VAL A 36 2.25 -1.11 12.71
C VAL A 36 2.37 -1.82 14.07
N ALA A 37 2.86 -1.13 15.10
CA ALA A 37 2.95 -1.69 16.45
C ALA A 37 1.56 -2.02 17.04
N ARG A 38 0.58 -1.16 16.82
CA ARG A 38 -0.82 -1.39 17.22
C ARG A 38 -1.39 -2.63 16.56
N LEU A 39 -1.27 -2.75 15.23
CA LEU A 39 -1.74 -3.93 14.50
C LEU A 39 -1.07 -5.21 14.99
N LYS A 40 0.25 -5.18 15.26
CA LYS A 40 0.95 -6.34 15.84
C LYS A 40 0.37 -6.77 17.18
N SER A 41 -0.03 -5.81 18.02
CA SER A 41 -0.70 -6.11 19.29
C SER A 41 -2.11 -6.70 19.12
N GLU A 42 -2.76 -6.43 17.99
CA GLU A 42 -4.08 -6.95 17.61
C GLU A 42 -4.00 -8.32 16.88
N GLY A 43 -2.84 -8.96 16.88
CA GLY A 43 -2.62 -10.30 16.31
C GLY A 43 -2.16 -10.31 14.85
N TRP A 44 -1.79 -9.16 14.29
CA TRP A 44 -1.19 -9.10 12.96
C TRP A 44 0.29 -9.50 13.00
N SER A 45 0.73 -10.22 11.98
CA SER A 45 2.13 -10.61 11.79
C SER A 45 2.76 -9.74 10.71
N GLN A 46 3.85 -9.06 11.05
CA GLN A 46 4.65 -8.33 10.08
C GLN A 46 5.54 -9.32 9.32
N VAL A 47 5.31 -9.43 8.02
CA VAL A 47 5.98 -10.42 7.15
C VAL A 47 7.07 -9.80 6.30
N VAL A 48 6.94 -8.51 5.95
CA VAL A 48 7.95 -7.74 5.22
C VAL A 48 8.16 -6.42 5.93
N ARG A 49 9.41 -6.00 6.01
CA ARG A 49 9.82 -4.65 6.40
C ARG A 49 11.06 -4.26 5.60
N VAL A 50 10.95 -3.19 4.83
CA VAL A 50 12.04 -2.60 4.06
C VAL A 50 12.17 -1.14 4.50
N PRO A 51 13.08 -0.83 5.44
CA PRO A 51 13.33 0.54 5.85
C PRO A 51 14.47 1.14 5.01
N GLU A 52 14.26 2.36 4.49
CA GLU A 52 15.26 3.15 3.78
C GLU A 52 15.37 4.57 4.39
N GLU A 53 16.31 5.39 3.90
CA GLU A 53 16.48 6.75 4.42
C GLU A 53 15.34 7.64 3.93
N GLY A 54 14.39 7.93 4.82
CA GLY A 54 13.20 8.75 4.50
C GLY A 54 12.00 7.94 4.01
N GLU A 55 12.15 6.64 3.80
CA GLU A 55 11.10 5.74 3.29
C GLU A 55 10.96 4.47 4.14
N SER A 56 9.75 3.91 4.21
CA SER A 56 9.54 2.57 4.72
C SER A 56 8.38 1.85 4.05
N VAL A 57 8.59 0.57 3.73
CA VAL A 57 7.55 -0.37 3.33
C VAL A 57 7.33 -1.43 4.40
N ASP A 58 6.10 -1.54 4.90
CA ASP A 58 5.67 -2.52 5.89
C ASP A 58 4.49 -3.34 5.37
N VAL A 59 4.62 -4.67 5.38
CA VAL A 59 3.53 -5.60 5.03
C VAL A 59 3.18 -6.44 6.24
N LEU A 60 1.90 -6.39 6.64
CA LEU A 60 1.33 -7.16 7.73
C LEU A 60 0.23 -8.09 7.21
N MET A 61 0.14 -9.26 7.82
CA MET A 61 -0.87 -10.27 7.53
C MET A 61 -1.59 -10.67 8.81
N LYS A 62 -2.90 -10.88 8.70
CA LYS A 62 -3.71 -11.50 9.74
C LYS A 62 -4.22 -12.83 9.25
N SER A 63 -3.93 -13.91 9.98
CA SER A 63 -4.44 -15.24 9.68
C SER A 63 -5.66 -15.55 10.54
N ASP A 64 -6.60 -16.31 9.99
CA ASP A 64 -7.69 -16.95 10.71
C ASP A 64 -7.74 -18.42 10.27
N ASP A 65 -7.39 -19.33 11.18
CA ASP A 65 -7.08 -20.73 10.90
C ASP A 65 -6.09 -20.89 9.72
N ASP A 66 -6.51 -21.58 8.65
CA ASP A 66 -5.71 -21.86 7.45
C ASP A 66 -5.84 -20.75 6.38
N ASN A 67 -6.60 -19.68 6.64
CA ASN A 67 -6.87 -18.62 5.68
C ASN A 67 -6.17 -17.31 6.04
N LEU A 68 -5.91 -16.50 5.01
CA LEU A 68 -5.52 -15.11 5.19
C LEU A 68 -6.79 -14.28 5.40
N ALA A 69 -6.96 -13.74 6.61
CA ALA A 69 -8.08 -12.90 7.01
C ALA A 69 -7.89 -11.42 6.64
N GLY A 70 -6.64 -10.99 6.49
CA GLY A 70 -6.35 -9.64 6.03
C GLY A 70 -4.88 -9.39 5.68
N LEU A 71 -4.68 -8.37 4.86
CA LEU A 71 -3.38 -7.84 4.46
C LEU A 71 -3.41 -6.32 4.64
N ALA A 72 -2.38 -5.79 5.29
CA ALA A 72 -2.15 -4.37 5.39
C ALA A 72 -0.77 -4.06 4.83
N VAL A 73 -0.69 -3.09 3.91
CA VAL A 73 0.54 -2.57 3.33
C VAL A 73 0.60 -1.08 3.67
N PHE A 74 1.72 -0.67 4.25
CA PHE A 74 2.06 0.72 4.49
C PHE A 74 3.29 1.06 3.66
N VAL A 75 3.21 2.11 2.87
CA VAL A 75 4.34 2.74 2.18
C VAL A 75 4.37 4.17 2.67
N ALA A 76 5.46 4.58 3.30
CA ALA A 76 5.60 5.91 3.87
C ALA A 76 6.89 6.55 3.41
N GLU A 77 6.79 7.77 2.90
CA GLU A 77 7.89 8.63 2.45
C GLU A 77 7.85 9.96 3.22
N GLU A 78 8.75 10.90 2.92
CA GLU A 78 8.84 12.17 3.64
C GLU A 78 7.60 13.05 3.48
N ASP A 79 6.96 13.03 2.31
CA ASP A 79 5.82 13.88 1.95
C ASP A 79 4.56 13.11 1.51
N GLU A 80 4.64 11.79 1.43
CA GLU A 80 3.56 10.91 0.99
C GLU A 80 3.37 9.69 1.91
N TRP A 81 2.12 9.27 2.08
CA TRP A 81 1.80 8.03 2.77
C TRP A 81 0.67 7.28 2.07
N VAL A 82 0.94 6.02 1.73
CA VAL A 82 -0.03 5.07 1.19
C VAL A 82 -0.31 3.96 2.18
N PHE A 83 -1.60 3.70 2.36
CA PHE A 83 -2.11 2.58 3.12
C PHE A 83 -3.08 1.77 2.28
N VAL A 84 -2.73 0.51 2.06
CA VAL A 84 -3.61 -0.48 1.43
C VAL A 84 -4.00 -1.49 2.49
N ASN A 85 -5.30 -1.68 2.68
CA ASN A 85 -5.85 -2.72 3.53
C ASN A 85 -6.82 -3.57 2.75
N LEU A 86 -6.68 -4.86 2.91
CA LEU A 86 -7.45 -5.86 2.20
C LEU A 86 -7.96 -6.85 3.23
N VAL A 87 -9.29 -7.00 3.28
CA VAL A 87 -9.99 -7.89 4.22
C VAL A 87 -10.77 -8.90 3.41
N GLY A 88 -10.67 -10.16 3.79
CA GLY A 88 -11.37 -11.26 3.14
C GLY A 88 -10.92 -12.59 3.71
N MET A 89 -11.52 -13.69 3.23
CA MET A 89 -11.04 -15.04 3.52
C MET A 89 -10.31 -15.57 2.29
N ILE A 90 -9.01 -15.28 2.23
CA ILE A 90 -8.21 -15.50 1.03
C ILE A 90 -7.40 -16.76 1.19
N ASN A 91 -7.46 -17.62 0.17
CA ASN A 91 -6.59 -18.78 0.09
C ASN A 91 -5.11 -18.33 -0.02
N PRO A 92 -4.22 -18.78 0.89
CA PRO A 92 -2.80 -18.40 0.89
C PRO A 92 -2.07 -18.73 -0.42
N GLU A 93 -2.45 -19.80 -1.13
CA GLU A 93 -1.82 -20.18 -2.41
C GLU A 93 -2.13 -19.16 -3.52
N LEU A 94 -3.38 -18.68 -3.57
CA LEU A 94 -3.78 -17.63 -4.53
C LEU A 94 -3.11 -16.31 -4.20
N PHE A 95 -2.98 -15.99 -2.91
CA PHE A 95 -2.27 -14.81 -2.46
C PHE A 95 -0.77 -14.88 -2.82
N GLY A 96 -0.12 -16.02 -2.60
CA GLY A 96 1.27 -16.24 -3.00
C GLY A 96 1.50 -16.04 -4.51
N LYS A 97 0.54 -16.43 -5.35
CA LYS A 97 0.58 -16.17 -6.80
C LYS A 97 0.44 -14.69 -7.14
N LEU A 98 -0.37 -13.94 -6.40
CA LEU A 98 -0.46 -12.48 -6.56
C LEU A 98 0.87 -11.82 -6.20
N LEU A 99 1.42 -12.16 -5.02
CA LEU A 99 2.72 -11.67 -4.60
C LEU A 99 3.84 -12.08 -5.56
N ALA A 100 3.78 -13.24 -6.21
CA ALA A 100 4.77 -13.62 -7.22
C ALA A 100 4.65 -12.79 -8.53
N LYS A 101 3.45 -12.27 -8.84
CA LYS A 101 3.22 -11.39 -10.00
C LYS A 101 3.61 -9.94 -9.71
N LEU A 102 3.36 -9.47 -8.49
CA LEU A 102 3.70 -8.12 -8.04
C LEU A 102 5.14 -8.03 -7.53
N GLY A 103 5.67 -9.12 -6.99
CA GLY A 103 6.95 -9.20 -6.26
C GLY A 103 8.17 -8.71 -7.03
N PRO A 104 8.33 -8.96 -8.34
CA PRO A 104 9.45 -8.39 -9.09
C PRO A 104 9.44 -6.86 -9.04
N GLN A 105 8.26 -6.25 -9.09
CA GLN A 105 8.11 -4.80 -9.00
C GLN A 105 8.33 -4.34 -7.56
N VAL A 106 7.70 -5.01 -6.57
CA VAL A 106 7.76 -4.65 -5.13
C VAL A 106 9.15 -4.80 -4.51
N LEU A 107 9.92 -5.78 -4.94
CA LEU A 107 11.19 -6.13 -4.31
C LEU A 107 12.39 -5.39 -4.91
N GLU A 108 12.22 -4.75 -6.06
CA GLU A 108 13.29 -3.99 -6.72
C GLU A 108 13.36 -2.52 -6.26
N GLY A 109 12.42 -2.07 -5.40
CA GLY A 109 12.36 -0.66 -4.96
C GLY A 109 11.97 0.31 -6.09
N ASP A 110 11.62 -0.24 -7.26
CA ASP A 110 11.25 0.50 -8.47
C ASP A 110 9.73 0.63 -8.61
N ILE A 111 8.94 0.38 -7.55
CA ILE A 111 7.51 0.65 -7.67
C ILE A 111 7.23 2.13 -7.45
N ASP A 112 7.00 2.82 -8.57
CA ASP A 112 6.22 4.04 -8.57
C ASP A 112 4.78 3.75 -8.09
N LEU A 113 4.28 4.55 -7.15
CA LEU A 113 2.93 4.39 -6.59
C LEU A 113 1.83 4.42 -7.67
N ASP A 114 2.10 5.07 -8.80
CA ASP A 114 1.27 5.04 -10.00
C ASP A 114 1.15 3.63 -10.61
N ASP A 115 2.24 2.86 -10.67
CA ASP A 115 2.23 1.49 -11.17
C ASP A 115 1.45 0.55 -10.24
N LEU A 116 1.50 0.77 -8.92
CA LEU A 116 0.64 0.06 -7.96
C LEU A 116 -0.83 0.44 -8.13
N GLY A 117 -1.10 1.72 -8.38
CA GLY A 117 -2.43 2.21 -8.74
C GLY A 117 -2.97 1.47 -9.96
N GLU A 118 -2.22 1.43 -11.05
CA GLU A 118 -2.59 0.74 -12.29
C GLU A 118 -2.79 -0.77 -12.09
N ALA A 119 -1.86 -1.43 -11.38
CA ALA A 119 -1.92 -2.87 -11.11
C ALA A 119 -3.15 -3.26 -10.27
N LEU A 120 -3.64 -2.35 -9.42
CA LEU A 120 -4.82 -2.52 -8.59
C LEU A 120 -6.10 -1.94 -9.23
N GLY A 121 -6.00 -1.35 -10.44
CA GLY A 121 -7.13 -0.83 -11.20
C GLY A 121 -7.57 0.59 -10.82
N PHE A 122 -6.72 1.35 -10.15
CA PHE A 122 -6.91 2.78 -9.87
C PHE A 122 -6.20 3.60 -10.96
N GLN A 123 -6.94 4.47 -11.65
CA GLN A 123 -6.32 5.46 -12.53
C GLN A 123 -6.06 6.73 -11.73
N SER A 124 -4.79 7.11 -11.57
CA SER A 124 -4.40 8.46 -11.16
C SER A 124 -4.95 9.44 -12.19
N SER A 125 -5.90 10.28 -11.80
CA SER A 125 -6.36 11.37 -12.65
C SER A 125 -5.28 12.44 -12.69
N ASP A 126 -4.44 12.36 -13.73
CA ASP A 126 -3.49 13.35 -14.24
C ASP A 126 -3.92 14.79 -13.89
N HIS A 127 -3.39 15.36 -12.80
CA HIS A 127 -3.59 16.76 -12.46
C HIS A 127 -2.41 17.57 -12.98
N HIS A 128 -2.38 17.75 -14.31
CA HIS A 128 -1.53 18.77 -14.91
C HIS A 128 -1.99 20.14 -14.41
N PRO A 129 -1.19 20.89 -13.62
CA PRO A 129 -1.58 22.25 -13.26
C PRO A 129 -1.67 23.07 -14.57
N PRO A 130 -2.71 23.89 -14.77
CA PRO A 130 -2.78 24.73 -15.93
C PRO A 130 -1.56 25.67 -15.92
N MET A 131 -0.75 25.57 -16.96
CA MET A 131 0.32 26.53 -17.25
C MET A 131 -0.27 27.93 -17.17
N VAL A 132 0.13 28.69 -16.14
CA VAL A 132 -0.18 30.11 -16.01
C VAL A 132 0.61 30.82 -17.12
N GLY A 133 -0.04 30.96 -18.28
CA GLY A 133 0.42 31.85 -19.33
C GLY A 133 0.48 33.27 -18.79
N GLU A 134 1.69 33.82 -18.79
CA GLU A 134 2.04 35.20 -18.46
C GLU A 134 0.99 36.19 -18.95
N ARG A 135 0.51 37.01 -18.00
CA ARG A 135 -0.01 38.33 -18.33
C ARG A 135 1.17 39.17 -18.79
N GLU A 136 1.34 39.30 -20.10
CA GLU A 136 2.03 40.45 -20.68
C GLU A 136 1.01 41.34 -21.41
N ILE A 137 0.88 42.54 -20.84
CA ILE A 137 0.44 43.85 -21.39
C ILE A 137 -0.95 44.00 -22.05
#